data_AF-A0A6C0HT81-F1
#
_entry.id   AF-A0A6C0HT81-F1
#
_cell.length_a   1.000
_cell.length_b   1.000
_cell.length_c   1.000
_cell.angle_alpha   90.00
_cell.angle_beta   90.00
_cell.angle_gamma   90.00
#
_symmetry.space_group_name_H-M   'P 1'
#
loop_
_entity.id
_entity.type
_entity.pdbx_description
1 polymer ?
#
loop_
_entity_poly.entity_id
_entity_poly.type
_entity_poly.pdbx_seq_one_letter_code
_entity_poly.pdbx_strand_id
1 'polypeptide(L)'
;MDLNSKIPDKSEINDIRTSSQFKGISFSKYKKTDVKDQFIENMKNGKLEPASYWCAELICAGHFMDVWEIILYYAGKHIHLGNPKIIIYLQLRFEIFRGIVSKGEFLTELDLRNNITIRKLFAEVVSTLTLSRKTHSFEPIKINREEEFDMTQMTERLKADSISYTDGILKKDDPKELFIAINELSYHLSMKNSTESCYWVEWMIDFFDICKKRKEPCLCQKRNYIPVENKYQRDIIWIVWDLILHHVENLNDKFIKKLYDALLEIFCIKYTTASCKKRRYLLYFAVALITEKVPNNIELMPNKPMIQNIVDKINTIYAQIKKSEESPNTEYLFSGIKDNNAFESSMKKMEIMNSMDYF
;
A
#
# COMPACT_ATOMS: atom_id res chain seq x y z
N MET A 1 -25.47 1.51 -5.22
CA MET A 1 -24.62 0.32 -5.35
C MET A 1 -25.38 -0.83 -4.76
N ASP A 2 -25.63 -1.86 -5.55
CA ASP A 2 -26.45 -3.00 -5.14
C ASP A 2 -25.68 -3.82 -4.11
N LEU A 3 -26.08 -3.71 -2.83
CA LEU A 3 -25.45 -4.42 -1.71
C LEU A 3 -25.66 -5.95 -1.77
N ASN A 4 -26.45 -6.43 -2.72
CA ASN A 4 -26.86 -7.82 -2.87
C ASN A 4 -26.27 -8.53 -4.11
N SER A 5 -25.29 -7.96 -4.81
CA SER A 5 -24.65 -8.69 -5.92
C SER A 5 -23.79 -9.83 -5.37
N LYS A 6 -24.34 -11.05 -5.32
CA LYS A 6 -23.58 -12.27 -4.99
C LYS A 6 -22.45 -12.46 -6.00
N ILE A 7 -21.30 -12.93 -5.51
CA ILE A 7 -20.19 -13.32 -6.37
C ILE A 7 -20.62 -14.55 -7.18
N PRO A 8 -20.37 -14.59 -8.51
CA PRO A 8 -20.64 -15.79 -9.28
C PRO A 8 -19.83 -16.98 -8.77
N ASP A 9 -20.47 -18.13 -8.58
CA ASP A 9 -19.86 -19.37 -8.02
C ASP A 9 -18.54 -19.76 -8.70
N LYS A 10 -18.46 -19.56 -10.03
CA LYS A 10 -17.25 -19.81 -10.83
C LYS A 10 -16.03 -18.96 -10.45
N SER A 11 -16.22 -17.92 -9.64
CA SER A 11 -15.20 -16.96 -9.21
C SER A 11 -15.15 -16.77 -7.70
N GLU A 12 -15.99 -17.47 -6.95
CA GLU A 12 -15.95 -17.51 -5.49
C GLU A 12 -14.79 -18.38 -5.03
N ILE A 13 -13.94 -17.90 -4.11
CA ILE A 13 -12.75 -18.63 -3.67
C ILE A 13 -13.03 -19.39 -2.37
N ASN A 14 -13.07 -20.72 -2.45
CA ASN A 14 -13.38 -21.69 -1.40
C ASN A 14 -12.15 -22.54 -1.05
N ASP A 15 -11.03 -21.87 -0.79
CA ASP A 15 -9.75 -22.49 -0.49
C ASP A 15 -9.58 -22.88 0.99
N ILE A 16 -9.06 -24.08 1.25
CA ILE A 16 -8.86 -24.61 2.61
C ILE A 16 -7.65 -24.04 3.36
N ARG A 17 -6.72 -23.37 2.65
CA ARG A 17 -5.48 -22.89 3.26
C ARG A 17 -5.75 -21.70 4.18
N THR A 18 -5.06 -21.72 5.31
CA THR A 18 -5.12 -20.68 6.34
C THR A 18 -4.16 -19.52 6.03
N SER A 19 -4.35 -18.37 6.67
CA SER A 19 -3.51 -17.18 6.48
C SER A 19 -2.02 -17.43 6.72
N SER A 20 -1.66 -18.35 7.62
CA SER A 20 -0.27 -18.70 7.90
C SER A 20 0.41 -19.41 6.72
N GLN A 21 -0.34 -20.20 5.94
CA GLN A 21 0.17 -20.94 4.78
C GLN A 21 0.48 -20.02 3.60
N PHE A 22 -0.14 -18.84 3.53
CA PHE A 22 0.16 -17.82 2.51
C PHE A 22 1.37 -16.95 2.88
N LYS A 23 2.04 -17.19 4.02
CA LYS A 23 3.20 -16.40 4.42
C LYS A 23 4.33 -16.49 3.39
N GLY A 24 4.56 -15.41 2.67
CA GLY A 24 5.65 -15.29 1.69
C GLY A 24 5.31 -15.78 0.28
N ILE A 25 4.08 -16.24 0.04
CA ILE A 25 3.61 -16.70 -1.29
C ILE A 25 2.27 -16.08 -1.66
N SER A 26 1.92 -16.04 -2.95
CA SER A 26 0.59 -15.66 -3.43
C SER A 26 -0.37 -16.85 -3.44
N PHE A 27 -1.61 -16.62 -3.89
CA PHE A 27 -2.64 -17.65 -3.93
C PHE A 27 -2.20 -18.85 -4.80
N SER A 28 -1.64 -18.57 -5.97
CA SER A 28 -1.11 -19.56 -6.90
C SER A 28 0.33 -20.01 -6.58
N LYS A 29 0.78 -19.83 -5.33
CA LYS A 29 2.08 -20.27 -4.80
C LYS A 29 3.32 -19.60 -5.41
N TYR A 30 3.15 -18.47 -6.11
CA TYR A 30 4.30 -17.66 -6.54
C TYR A 30 4.97 -17.01 -5.34
N LYS A 31 6.29 -16.79 -5.40
CA LYS A 31 7.01 -16.06 -4.35
C LYS A 31 6.48 -14.63 -4.28
N LYS A 32 6.15 -14.18 -3.06
CA LYS A 32 5.50 -12.88 -2.86
C LYS A 32 6.32 -11.70 -3.40
N THR A 33 7.65 -11.75 -3.29
CA THR A 33 8.52 -10.69 -3.85
C THR A 33 8.33 -10.54 -5.35
N ASP A 34 8.28 -11.66 -6.07
CA ASP A 34 8.25 -11.69 -7.52
C ASP A 34 6.88 -11.20 -8.02
N VAL A 35 5.82 -11.53 -7.28
CA VAL A 35 4.47 -10.99 -7.53
C VAL A 35 4.42 -9.47 -7.35
N LYS A 36 5.10 -8.92 -6.34
CA LYS A 36 5.18 -7.45 -6.16
C LYS A 36 5.89 -6.78 -7.33
N ASP A 37 7.00 -7.36 -7.78
CA ASP A 37 7.77 -6.84 -8.91
C ASP A 37 6.95 -6.88 -10.20
N GLN A 38 6.28 -8.00 -10.47
CA GLN A 38 5.38 -8.14 -11.62
C GLN A 38 4.20 -7.17 -11.55
N PHE A 39 3.63 -6.94 -10.37
CA PHE A 39 2.54 -5.99 -10.18
C PHE A 39 2.98 -4.57 -10.54
N ILE A 40 4.11 -4.10 -9.97
CA ILE A 40 4.65 -2.77 -10.26
C ILE A 40 5.02 -2.63 -11.74
N GLU A 41 5.67 -3.63 -12.32
CA GLU A 41 6.11 -3.60 -13.71
C GLU A 41 4.95 -3.55 -14.70
N ASN A 42 3.87 -4.31 -14.45
CA ASN A 42 2.68 -4.25 -15.29
C ASN A 42 1.93 -2.91 -15.16
N MET A 43 1.90 -2.30 -13.96
CA MET A 43 1.38 -0.94 -13.80
C MET A 43 2.22 0.09 -14.56
N LYS A 44 3.56 0.03 -14.46
CA LYS A 44 4.48 0.90 -15.22
C LYS A 44 4.24 0.81 -16.73
N ASN A 45 4.06 -0.41 -17.23
CA ASN A 45 3.83 -0.69 -18.65
C ASN A 45 2.39 -0.45 -19.12
N GLY A 46 1.50 0.09 -18.27
CA GLY A 46 0.12 0.40 -18.66
C GLY A 46 -0.78 -0.82 -18.86
N LYS A 47 -0.36 -2.01 -18.41
CA LYS A 47 -1.04 -3.29 -18.64
C LYS A 47 -2.10 -3.56 -17.56
N LEU A 48 -3.35 -3.11 -17.80
CA LEU A 48 -4.43 -3.18 -16.81
C LEU A 48 -4.79 -4.59 -16.35
N GLU A 49 -5.03 -5.51 -17.29
CA GLU A 49 -5.44 -6.88 -16.95
C GLU A 49 -4.33 -7.62 -16.17
N PRO A 50 -3.06 -7.65 -16.63
CA PRO A 50 -1.96 -8.22 -15.85
C PRO A 50 -1.75 -7.56 -14.49
N ALA A 51 -1.83 -6.23 -14.39
CA ALA A 51 -1.70 -5.54 -13.11
C ALA A 51 -2.83 -5.93 -12.14
N SER A 52 -4.07 -6.04 -12.65
CA SER A 52 -5.23 -6.46 -11.86
C SER A 52 -5.14 -7.93 -11.46
N TYR A 53 -4.55 -8.79 -12.30
CA TYR A 53 -4.26 -10.19 -11.98
C TYR A 53 -3.29 -10.31 -10.80
N TRP A 54 -2.14 -9.63 -10.85
CA TRP A 54 -1.16 -9.68 -9.75
C TRP A 54 -1.68 -9.05 -8.46
N CYS A 55 -2.51 -8.03 -8.55
CA CYS A 55 -3.25 -7.51 -7.41
C CYS A 55 -4.18 -8.59 -6.83
N ALA A 56 -5.02 -9.20 -7.66
CA ALA A 56 -5.97 -10.24 -7.22
C ALA A 56 -5.27 -11.48 -6.63
N GLU A 57 -4.09 -11.87 -7.13
CA GLU A 57 -3.25 -12.94 -6.56
C GLU A 57 -2.89 -12.67 -5.09
N LEU A 58 -2.54 -11.42 -4.76
CA LEU A 58 -2.24 -11.00 -3.40
C LEU A 58 -3.51 -10.93 -2.54
N ILE A 59 -4.61 -10.43 -3.10
CA ILE A 59 -5.90 -10.33 -2.40
C ILE A 59 -6.45 -11.73 -2.04
N CYS A 60 -6.42 -12.69 -2.96
CA CYS A 60 -6.88 -14.06 -2.72
C CYS A 60 -6.08 -14.77 -1.61
N ALA A 61 -4.82 -14.39 -1.42
CA ALA A 61 -3.94 -14.87 -0.37
C ALA A 61 -3.98 -14.03 0.94
N GLY A 62 -4.83 -13.01 1.02
CA GLY A 62 -5.01 -12.17 2.21
C GLY A 62 -3.94 -11.09 2.40
N HIS A 63 -3.08 -10.82 1.41
CA HIS A 63 -2.00 -9.84 1.51
C HIS A 63 -2.46 -8.39 1.25
N PHE A 64 -3.59 -7.99 1.83
CA PHE A 64 -4.21 -6.67 1.60
C PHE A 64 -3.29 -5.49 1.90
N MET A 65 -2.58 -5.56 3.03
CA MET A 65 -1.65 -4.49 3.41
C MET A 65 -0.43 -4.43 2.51
N ASP A 66 0.05 -5.55 1.98
CA ASP A 66 1.12 -5.54 0.97
C ASP A 66 0.66 -4.84 -0.32
N VAL A 67 -0.59 -5.05 -0.74
CA VAL A 67 -1.18 -4.34 -1.89
C VAL A 67 -1.24 -2.84 -1.64
N TRP A 68 -1.68 -2.40 -0.45
CA TRP A 68 -1.68 -0.99 -0.09
C TRP A 68 -0.28 -0.38 -0.07
N GLU A 69 0.74 -1.07 0.43
CA GLU A 69 2.13 -0.58 0.36
C GLU A 69 2.59 -0.37 -1.08
N ILE A 70 2.24 -1.28 -2.00
CA ILE A 70 2.59 -1.16 -3.43
C ILE A 70 1.87 0.03 -4.06
N ILE A 71 0.58 0.22 -3.75
CA ILE A 71 -0.23 1.36 -4.18
C ILE A 71 0.41 2.68 -3.73
N LEU A 72 0.77 2.80 -2.45
CA LEU A 72 1.39 4.00 -1.88
C LEU A 72 2.77 4.25 -2.47
N TYR A 73 3.59 3.20 -2.60
CA TYR A 73 4.89 3.27 -3.24
C TYR A 73 4.77 3.78 -4.68
N TYR A 74 3.86 3.20 -5.47
CA TYR A 74 3.69 3.54 -6.87
C TYR A 74 3.20 4.99 -7.05
N ALA A 75 2.22 5.39 -6.25
CA ALA A 75 1.67 6.74 -6.25
C ALA A 75 2.74 7.78 -5.88
N GLY A 76 3.51 7.54 -4.82
CA GLY A 76 4.59 8.44 -4.41
C GLY A 76 5.76 8.46 -5.40
N LYS A 77 6.22 7.30 -5.88
CA LYS A 77 7.43 7.22 -6.71
C LYS A 77 7.21 7.64 -8.16
N HIS A 78 6.12 7.18 -8.79
CA HIS A 78 5.97 7.23 -10.25
C HIS A 78 4.89 8.22 -10.73
N ILE A 79 3.92 8.56 -9.88
CA ILE A 79 2.80 9.45 -10.25
C ILE A 79 3.01 10.85 -9.66
N HIS A 80 3.03 10.99 -8.33
CA HIS A 80 3.20 12.24 -7.58
C HIS A 80 2.52 13.46 -8.25
N LEU A 81 3.27 14.51 -8.59
CA LEU A 81 2.79 15.71 -9.25
C LEU A 81 2.27 15.49 -10.68
N GLY A 82 2.49 14.32 -11.27
CA GLY A 82 1.87 13.90 -12.51
C GLY A 82 0.34 13.78 -12.42
N ASN A 83 -0.19 13.50 -11.23
CA ASN A 83 -1.63 13.57 -10.93
C ASN A 83 -1.84 13.76 -9.42
N PRO A 84 -1.72 14.98 -8.88
CA PRO A 84 -1.69 15.18 -7.43
C PRO A 84 -2.95 14.70 -6.72
N LYS A 85 -4.10 14.84 -7.37
CA LYS A 85 -5.42 14.43 -6.85
C LYS A 85 -5.50 12.93 -6.53
N ILE A 86 -4.58 12.12 -7.06
CA ILE A 86 -4.52 10.69 -6.77
C ILE A 86 -4.40 10.42 -5.27
N ILE A 87 -3.75 11.32 -4.53
CA ILE A 87 -3.46 11.08 -3.12
C ILE A 87 -4.71 11.24 -2.25
N ILE A 88 -5.54 12.24 -2.54
CA ILE A 88 -6.87 12.43 -1.95
C ILE A 88 -7.78 11.25 -2.32
N TYR A 89 -7.72 10.81 -3.59
CA TYR A 89 -8.48 9.64 -4.04
C TYR A 89 -8.10 8.37 -3.27
N LEU A 90 -6.80 8.11 -3.08
CA LEU A 90 -6.32 6.94 -2.35
C LEU A 90 -6.71 6.98 -0.88
N GLN A 91 -6.66 8.14 -0.23
CA GLN A 91 -7.18 8.35 1.14
C GLN A 91 -8.65 7.90 1.22
N LEU A 92 -9.52 8.44 0.37
CA LEU A 92 -10.96 8.10 0.35
C LEU A 92 -11.20 6.60 0.08
N ARG A 93 -10.41 5.99 -0.82
CA ARG A 93 -10.53 4.55 -1.11
C ARG A 93 -10.04 3.70 0.06
N PHE A 94 -8.99 4.12 0.76
CA PHE A 94 -8.54 3.44 1.96
C PHE A 94 -9.57 3.54 3.09
N GLU A 95 -10.25 4.67 3.25
CA GLU A 95 -11.33 4.81 4.24
C GLU A 95 -12.49 3.85 3.97
N ILE A 96 -12.90 3.68 2.71
CA ILE A 96 -13.92 2.68 2.34
C ILE A 96 -13.44 1.27 2.70
N PHE A 97 -12.20 0.92 2.34
CA PHE A 97 -11.60 -0.37 2.69
C PHE A 97 -11.59 -0.57 4.21
N ARG A 98 -11.09 0.41 4.97
CA ARG A 98 -11.04 0.38 6.43
C ARG A 98 -12.44 0.24 7.04
N GLY A 99 -13.44 0.92 6.48
CA GLY A 99 -14.83 0.83 6.90
C GLY A 99 -15.39 -0.58 6.75
N ILE A 100 -15.11 -1.25 5.62
CA ILE A 100 -15.54 -2.64 5.39
C ILE A 100 -14.86 -3.58 6.40
N VAL A 101 -13.54 -3.44 6.57
CA VAL A 101 -12.77 -4.28 7.52
C VAL A 101 -13.26 -4.08 8.96
N SER A 102 -13.57 -2.85 9.36
CA SER A 102 -13.94 -2.54 10.74
C SER A 102 -15.34 -3.00 11.13
N LYS A 103 -16.22 -3.29 10.15
CA LYS A 103 -17.56 -3.85 10.42
C LYS A 103 -17.50 -5.27 10.98
N GLY A 104 -16.42 -6.02 10.71
CA GLY A 104 -16.20 -7.35 11.29
C GLY A 104 -17.23 -8.40 10.88
N GLU A 105 -17.91 -8.24 9.74
CA GLU A 105 -18.90 -9.20 9.22
C GLU A 105 -18.26 -10.47 8.61
N PHE A 106 -17.05 -10.82 9.02
CA PHE A 106 -16.25 -11.93 8.49
C PHE A 106 -15.50 -12.65 9.61
N LEU A 107 -15.25 -13.95 9.43
CA LEU A 107 -14.55 -14.79 10.41
C LEU A 107 -13.05 -14.58 10.33
N THR A 108 -12.52 -14.41 9.12
CA THR A 108 -11.10 -14.22 8.86
C THR A 108 -10.88 -13.12 7.82
N GLU A 109 -9.69 -12.51 7.82
CA GLU A 109 -9.32 -11.54 6.78
C GLU A 109 -9.35 -12.14 5.37
N LEU A 110 -9.18 -13.46 5.22
CA LEU A 110 -9.27 -14.14 3.92
C LEU A 110 -10.65 -14.04 3.30
N ASP A 111 -11.71 -13.96 4.11
CA ASP A 111 -13.10 -13.91 3.62
C ASP A 111 -13.35 -12.66 2.78
N LEU A 112 -12.59 -11.58 3.02
CA LEU A 112 -12.66 -10.34 2.25
C LEU A 112 -12.32 -10.54 0.76
N ARG A 113 -11.62 -11.62 0.39
CA ARG A 113 -11.38 -11.97 -1.02
C ARG A 113 -12.67 -12.29 -1.77
N ASN A 114 -13.75 -12.64 -1.06
CA ASN A 114 -15.09 -12.87 -1.61
C ASN A 114 -16.04 -11.70 -1.31
N ASN A 115 -15.54 -10.52 -0.98
CA ASN A 115 -16.34 -9.31 -0.90
C ASN A 115 -16.31 -8.56 -2.25
N ILE A 116 -17.45 -8.44 -2.92
CA ILE A 116 -17.54 -7.82 -4.26
C ILE A 116 -17.08 -6.35 -4.26
N THR A 117 -17.37 -5.61 -3.18
CA THR A 117 -16.96 -4.21 -3.04
C THR A 117 -15.45 -4.11 -2.93
N ILE A 118 -14.81 -5.01 -2.19
CA ILE A 118 -13.35 -5.08 -2.07
C ILE A 118 -12.70 -5.40 -3.43
N ARG A 119 -13.21 -6.41 -4.15
CA ARG A 119 -12.71 -6.76 -5.49
C ARG A 119 -12.77 -5.57 -6.45
N LYS A 120 -13.92 -4.89 -6.50
CA LYS A 120 -14.13 -3.72 -7.36
C LYS A 120 -13.27 -2.53 -6.93
N LEU A 121 -13.12 -2.30 -5.63
CA LEU A 121 -12.29 -1.22 -5.08
C LEU A 121 -10.83 -1.37 -5.54
N PHE A 122 -10.24 -2.55 -5.38
CA PHE A 122 -8.85 -2.76 -5.80
C PHE A 122 -8.69 -2.74 -7.33
N ALA A 123 -9.65 -3.29 -8.09
CA ALA A 123 -9.64 -3.20 -9.54
C ALA A 123 -9.67 -1.73 -10.04
N GLU A 124 -10.51 -0.89 -9.42
CA GLU A 124 -10.62 0.52 -9.74
C GLU A 124 -9.34 1.28 -9.38
N VAL A 125 -8.81 1.08 -8.16
CA VAL A 125 -7.56 1.72 -7.71
C VAL A 125 -6.40 1.35 -8.62
N VAL A 126 -6.20 0.06 -8.91
CA VAL A 126 -5.10 -0.40 -9.78
C VAL A 126 -5.23 0.15 -11.19
N SER A 127 -6.43 0.12 -11.76
CA SER A 127 -6.67 0.65 -13.11
C SER A 127 -6.42 2.17 -13.17
N THR A 128 -6.87 2.89 -12.14
CA THR A 128 -6.68 4.35 -12.03
C THR A 128 -5.19 4.70 -11.97
N LEU A 129 -4.41 4.02 -11.13
CA LEU A 129 -2.96 4.25 -11.01
C LEU A 129 -2.23 3.89 -12.31
N THR A 130 -2.58 2.76 -12.92
CA THR A 130 -1.95 2.27 -14.15
C THR A 130 -2.12 3.26 -15.30
N LEU A 131 -3.31 3.87 -15.43
CA LEU A 131 -3.62 4.85 -16.48
C LEU A 131 -3.25 6.29 -16.11
N SER A 132 -2.81 6.53 -14.87
CA SER A 132 -2.46 7.87 -14.44
C SER A 132 -1.20 8.38 -15.14
N ARG A 133 -1.15 9.70 -15.36
CA ARG A 133 0.04 10.37 -15.89
C ARG A 133 1.20 10.17 -14.93
N LYS A 134 2.28 9.61 -15.47
CA LYS A 134 3.54 9.40 -14.77
C LYS A 134 4.46 10.59 -14.99
N THR A 135 5.38 10.76 -14.08
CA THR A 135 6.44 11.77 -14.08
C THR A 135 7.79 11.09 -13.90
N HIS A 136 8.88 11.85 -13.95
CA HIS A 136 10.18 11.30 -13.61
C HIS A 136 10.12 10.68 -12.22
N SER A 137 10.60 9.44 -12.10
CA SER A 137 10.48 8.70 -10.86
C SER A 137 11.40 9.32 -9.81
N PHE A 138 10.92 9.41 -8.58
CA PHE A 138 11.81 9.73 -7.47
C PHE A 138 12.79 8.58 -7.25
N GLU A 139 14.05 8.92 -7.03
CA GLU A 139 15.08 7.98 -6.65
C GLU A 139 15.58 8.26 -5.24
N PRO A 140 15.90 7.21 -4.45
CA PRO A 140 16.32 7.40 -3.09
C PRO A 140 17.69 8.08 -3.06
N ILE A 141 17.81 9.16 -2.30
CA ILE A 141 19.10 9.81 -2.06
C ILE A 141 19.88 8.94 -1.07
N LYS A 142 21.10 8.54 -1.44
CA LYS A 142 21.97 7.75 -0.59
C LYS A 142 22.77 8.67 0.32
N ILE A 143 22.67 8.45 1.62
CA ILE A 143 23.47 9.12 2.65
C ILE A 143 24.73 8.29 2.90
N ASN A 144 25.91 8.89 2.73
CA ASN A 144 27.15 8.23 3.13
C ASN A 144 27.28 8.32 4.65
N ARG A 145 26.97 7.22 5.35
CA ARG A 145 26.91 7.21 6.81
C ARG A 145 28.26 7.41 7.50
N GLU A 146 29.38 7.23 6.80
CA GLU A 146 30.71 7.42 7.37
C GLU A 146 31.11 8.90 7.33
N GLU A 147 30.90 9.56 6.20
CA GLU A 147 31.30 10.96 5.98
C GLU A 147 30.22 11.94 6.44
N GLU A 148 28.94 11.67 6.15
CA GLU A 148 27.86 12.65 6.34
C GLU A 148 27.27 12.68 7.75
N PHE A 149 27.84 11.93 8.70
CA PHE A 149 27.61 12.11 10.14
C PHE A 149 28.87 12.60 10.87
N ASP A 150 29.96 12.87 10.15
CA ASP A 150 31.13 13.56 10.67
C ASP A 150 30.93 15.07 10.54
N MET A 151 30.85 15.75 11.68
CA MET A 151 30.67 17.20 11.76
C MET A 151 31.77 17.98 11.02
N THR A 152 32.95 17.41 10.83
CA THR A 152 34.05 18.06 10.10
C THR A 152 33.84 18.07 8.59
N GLN A 153 33.13 17.07 8.06
CA GLN A 153 32.82 16.90 6.63
C GLN A 153 31.47 17.50 6.26
N MET A 154 30.54 17.60 7.23
CA MET A 154 29.20 18.14 7.00
C MET A 154 29.17 19.65 6.73
N THR A 155 30.23 20.40 7.05
CA THR A 155 30.26 21.87 6.93
C THR A 155 30.00 22.35 5.49
N GLU A 156 30.47 21.62 4.48
CA GLU A 156 30.24 21.95 3.06
C GLU A 156 28.78 21.79 2.61
N ARG A 157 27.99 21.00 3.36
CA ARG A 157 26.56 20.78 3.11
C ARG A 157 25.67 21.82 3.78
N LEU A 158 26.19 22.55 4.77
CA LEU A 158 25.43 23.57 5.50
C LEU A 158 25.33 24.85 4.65
N LYS A 159 24.12 25.23 4.27
CA LYS A 159 23.85 26.36 3.37
C LYS A 159 22.91 27.38 3.98
N ALA A 160 22.25 27.09 5.10
CA ALA A 160 21.37 28.04 5.76
C ALA A 160 22.17 29.24 6.29
N ASP A 161 21.69 30.45 6.01
CA ASP A 161 22.33 31.71 6.38
C ASP A 161 21.92 32.21 7.78
N SER A 162 20.94 31.57 8.40
CA SER A 162 20.42 31.89 9.72
C SER A 162 19.93 30.63 10.43
N ILE A 163 19.83 30.70 11.75
CA ILE A 163 19.22 29.65 12.59
C ILE A 163 17.70 29.82 12.77
N SER A 164 17.15 30.94 12.30
CA SER A 164 15.74 31.32 12.46
C SER A 164 14.78 30.49 11.62
N TYR A 165 15.26 29.64 10.69
CA TYR A 165 14.37 28.78 9.90
C TYR A 165 13.71 27.68 10.74
N THR A 166 14.11 27.52 12.01
CA THR A 166 13.48 26.60 12.97
C THR A 166 12.39 27.25 13.82
N ASP A 167 12.21 28.57 13.73
CA ASP A 167 11.30 29.33 14.58
C ASP A 167 9.84 28.86 14.39
N GLY A 168 9.19 28.47 15.50
CA GLY A 168 7.81 27.99 15.49
C GLY A 168 7.61 26.53 15.03
N ILE A 169 8.68 25.81 14.68
CA ILE A 169 8.62 24.39 14.26
C ILE A 169 8.98 23.47 15.42
N LEU A 170 10.14 23.72 16.05
CA LEU A 170 10.66 22.88 17.14
C LEU A 170 9.89 23.11 18.44
N LYS A 171 9.53 22.02 19.12
CA LYS A 171 8.92 22.06 20.46
C LYS A 171 9.99 21.90 21.54
N LYS A 172 9.64 22.29 22.77
CA LYS A 172 10.57 22.36 23.91
C LYS A 172 11.34 21.06 24.16
N ASP A 173 10.66 19.92 24.03
CA ASP A 173 11.24 18.60 24.32
C ASP A 173 11.68 17.85 23.04
N ASP A 174 11.81 18.54 21.91
CA ASP A 174 12.38 17.95 20.69
C ASP A 174 13.92 17.83 20.80
N PRO A 175 14.52 16.80 20.17
CA PRO A 175 15.96 16.53 20.24
C PRO A 175 16.76 17.65 19.58
N LYS A 176 17.67 18.25 20.35
CA LYS A 176 18.54 19.35 19.87
C LYS A 176 19.53 18.89 18.80
N GLU A 177 19.83 17.60 18.78
CA GLU A 177 20.69 16.94 17.79
C GLU A 177 20.17 17.12 16.35
N LEU A 178 18.85 17.30 16.18
CA LEU A 178 18.23 17.50 14.87
C LEU A 178 18.20 18.97 14.45
N PHE A 179 18.60 19.91 15.30
CA PHE A 179 18.44 21.34 15.06
C PHE A 179 19.03 21.77 13.72
N ILE A 180 20.27 21.38 13.43
CA ILE A 180 20.98 21.73 12.20
C ILE A 180 20.23 21.18 10.98
N ALA A 181 19.88 19.89 10.99
CA ALA A 181 19.19 19.25 9.87
C ALA A 181 17.80 19.85 9.60
N ILE A 182 17.07 20.24 10.65
CA ILE A 182 15.77 20.89 10.55
C ILE A 182 15.91 22.31 10.00
N ASN A 183 16.91 23.06 10.48
CA ASN A 183 17.19 24.41 9.97
C ASN A 183 17.53 24.39 8.48
N GLU A 184 18.42 23.48 8.07
CA GLU A 184 18.81 23.30 6.66
C GLU A 184 17.64 22.84 5.78
N LEU A 185 16.83 21.88 6.24
CA LEU A 185 15.63 21.46 5.52
C LEU A 185 14.68 22.65 5.31
N SER A 186 14.41 23.42 6.37
CA SER A 186 13.49 24.55 6.31
C SER A 186 14.00 25.66 5.36
N TYR A 187 15.31 25.95 5.39
CA TYR A 187 15.96 26.84 4.43
C TYR A 187 15.81 26.35 2.98
N HIS A 188 16.09 25.06 2.73
CA HIS A 188 15.97 24.53 1.37
C HIS A 188 14.53 24.53 0.84
N LEU A 189 13.54 24.31 1.71
CA LEU A 189 12.13 24.45 1.34
C LEU A 189 11.77 25.90 1.02
N SER A 190 12.25 26.89 1.79
CA SER A 190 12.00 28.32 1.46
C SER A 190 12.65 28.72 0.14
N MET A 191 13.81 28.14 -0.18
CA MET A 191 14.49 28.33 -1.46
C MET A 191 13.92 27.48 -2.60
N LYS A 192 12.88 26.69 -2.34
CA LYS A 192 12.26 25.75 -3.31
C LYS A 192 13.26 24.76 -3.92
N ASN A 193 14.29 24.37 -3.17
CA ASN A 193 15.28 23.40 -3.59
C ASN A 193 14.83 21.98 -3.20
N SER A 194 14.13 21.31 -4.12
CA SER A 194 13.57 19.96 -3.92
C SER A 194 14.65 18.92 -3.59
N THR A 195 15.78 18.94 -4.31
CA THR A 195 16.86 17.96 -4.15
C THR A 195 17.48 18.01 -2.77
N GLU A 196 17.89 19.20 -2.32
CA GLU A 196 18.52 19.36 -1.00
C GLU A 196 17.50 19.15 0.12
N SER A 197 16.24 19.53 -0.09
CA SER A 197 15.17 19.23 0.87
C SER A 197 14.99 17.71 1.04
N CYS A 198 14.94 16.95 -0.05
CA CYS A 198 14.86 15.50 0.02
C CYS A 198 16.11 14.87 0.65
N TYR A 199 17.30 15.47 0.45
CA TYR A 199 18.54 15.04 1.09
C TYR A 199 18.41 15.12 2.61
N TRP A 200 18.00 16.26 3.17
CA TRP A 200 17.88 16.41 4.62
C TRP A 200 16.77 15.55 5.23
N VAL A 201 15.71 15.26 4.47
CA VAL A 201 14.71 14.25 4.86
C VAL A 201 15.36 12.86 4.98
N GLU A 202 16.16 12.43 3.99
CA GLU A 202 16.87 11.15 4.06
C GLU A 202 17.91 11.12 5.17
N TRP A 203 18.66 12.21 5.36
CA TRP A 203 19.63 12.34 6.44
C TRP A 203 18.97 12.08 7.80
N MET A 204 17.82 12.69 8.07
CA MET A 204 17.09 12.48 9.33
C MET A 204 16.54 11.05 9.47
N ILE A 205 16.05 10.43 8.39
CA ILE A 205 15.61 9.03 8.40
C ILE A 205 16.80 8.10 8.74
N ASP A 206 17.96 8.33 8.14
CA ASP A 206 19.15 7.51 8.37
C ASP A 206 19.79 7.77 9.75
N PHE A 207 19.75 9.01 10.24
CA PHE A 207 20.16 9.36 11.60
C PHE A 207 19.35 8.59 12.63
N PHE A 208 18.03 8.54 12.47
CA PHE A 208 17.14 7.79 13.35
C PHE A 208 17.44 6.29 13.35
N ASP A 209 17.69 5.71 12.17
CA ASP A 209 18.12 4.32 12.03
C ASP A 209 19.43 4.06 12.79
N ILE A 210 20.38 5.00 12.79
CA ILE A 210 21.66 4.90 13.51
C ILE A 210 21.45 4.96 15.02
N CYS A 211 20.72 5.96 15.52
CA CYS A 211 20.38 6.09 16.94
C CYS A 211 19.75 4.81 17.49
N LYS A 212 18.81 4.22 16.73
CA LYS A 212 18.17 2.95 17.08
C LYS A 212 19.16 1.79 17.15
N LYS A 213 20.09 1.68 16.19
CA LYS A 213 21.15 0.64 16.20
C LYS A 213 22.09 0.80 17.40
N ARG A 214 22.38 2.04 17.80
CA ARG A 214 23.21 2.38 18.97
C ARG A 214 22.50 2.22 20.32
N LYS A 215 21.19 1.91 20.32
CA LYS A 215 20.32 1.83 21.52
C LYS A 215 20.20 3.16 22.27
N GLU A 216 20.38 4.26 21.55
CA GLU A 216 20.21 5.63 22.05
C GLU A 216 18.99 6.23 21.33
N PRO A 217 17.76 6.03 21.83
CA PRO A 217 16.56 6.41 21.10
C PRO A 217 16.45 7.93 20.99
N CYS A 218 16.53 8.45 19.77
CA CYS A 218 16.22 9.84 19.45
C CYS A 218 14.69 9.97 19.30
N LEU A 219 14.03 10.63 20.25
CA LEU A 219 12.57 10.75 20.32
C LEU A 219 12.16 12.22 20.39
N CYS A 220 11.16 12.59 19.61
CA CYS A 220 10.58 13.92 19.68
C CYS A 220 9.56 14.05 20.82
N GLN A 221 9.13 15.28 21.08
CA GLN A 221 7.97 15.56 21.93
C GLN A 221 6.74 14.84 21.33
N LYS A 222 5.86 14.33 22.18
CA LYS A 222 4.70 13.57 21.71
C LYS A 222 3.77 14.40 20.81
N ARG A 223 3.46 13.91 19.61
CA ARG A 223 2.50 14.50 18.67
C ARG A 223 1.12 13.82 18.79
N ASN A 224 0.32 14.26 19.75
CA ASN A 224 -0.98 13.62 20.07
C ASN A 224 -2.00 13.65 18.93
N TYR A 225 -1.88 14.61 18.00
CA TYR A 225 -2.81 14.74 16.86
C TYR A 225 -2.51 13.74 15.73
N ILE A 226 -1.37 13.03 15.77
CA ILE A 226 -1.02 12.03 14.75
C ILE A 226 -1.78 10.72 15.02
N PRO A 227 -2.55 10.21 14.04
CA PRO A 227 -3.45 9.05 14.21
C PRO A 227 -2.71 7.71 14.11
N VAL A 228 -1.69 7.50 14.94
CA VAL A 228 -0.90 6.26 15.04
C VAL A 228 -0.91 5.72 16.47
N GLU A 229 -0.45 4.49 16.66
CA GLU A 229 -0.30 3.92 18.01
C GLU A 229 0.57 4.83 18.90
N ASN A 230 0.20 4.96 20.17
CA ASN A 230 0.82 5.89 21.12
C ASN A 230 2.37 5.77 21.19
N LYS A 231 2.88 4.53 21.08
CA LYS A 231 4.32 4.23 21.08
C LYS A 231 5.10 4.85 19.91
N TYR A 232 4.41 5.16 18.81
CA TYR A 232 5.00 5.75 17.61
C TYR A 232 4.84 7.26 17.53
N GLN A 233 4.04 7.90 18.41
CA GLN A 233 3.78 9.35 18.38
C GLN A 233 4.98 10.21 18.81
N ARG A 234 6.11 9.58 19.14
CA ARG A 234 7.39 10.23 19.47
C ARG A 234 8.48 9.98 18.43
N ASP A 235 8.16 9.33 17.31
CA ASP A 235 9.12 9.16 16.22
C ASP A 235 9.48 10.54 15.62
N ILE A 236 10.77 10.77 15.35
CA ILE A 236 11.25 12.10 14.90
C ILE A 236 10.71 12.53 13.55
N ILE A 237 10.18 11.59 12.75
CA ILE A 237 9.58 11.88 11.45
C ILE A 237 8.42 12.89 11.55
N TRP A 238 7.77 12.98 12.71
CA TRP A 238 6.70 13.96 12.92
C TRP A 238 7.20 15.40 12.96
N ILE A 239 8.48 15.63 13.30
CA ILE A 239 9.08 16.95 13.18
C ILE A 239 9.20 17.34 11.71
N VAL A 240 9.55 16.40 10.83
CA VAL A 240 9.58 16.62 9.37
C VAL A 240 8.20 16.97 8.85
N TRP A 241 7.16 16.25 9.30
CA TRP A 241 5.78 16.55 8.92
C TRP A 241 5.28 17.90 9.45
N ASP A 242 5.63 18.28 10.68
CA ASP A 242 5.34 19.61 11.25
C ASP A 242 6.03 20.72 10.45
N LEU A 243 7.28 20.52 10.07
CA LEU A 243 8.06 21.46 9.26
C LEU A 243 7.43 21.64 7.87
N ILE A 244 7.09 20.54 7.20
CA ILE A 244 6.40 20.59 5.90
C ILE A 244 5.05 21.30 6.04
N LEU A 245 4.29 21.03 7.12
CA LEU A 245 3.01 21.70 7.37
C LEU A 245 3.18 23.22 7.48
N HIS A 246 4.17 23.67 8.24
CA HIS A 246 4.47 25.09 8.40
C HIS A 246 4.66 25.78 7.05
N HIS A 247 5.47 25.18 6.16
CA HIS A 247 5.68 25.70 4.81
C HIS A 247 4.42 25.63 3.94
N VAL A 248 3.65 24.54 4.02
CA VAL A 248 2.37 24.39 3.30
C VAL A 248 1.34 25.45 3.73
N GLU A 249 1.26 25.76 5.02
CA GLU A 249 0.36 26.79 5.55
C GLU A 249 0.76 28.18 5.07
N ASN A 250 2.07 28.47 4.99
CA ASN A 250 2.58 29.74 4.47
C ASN A 250 2.26 29.97 2.99
N LEU A 251 2.04 28.91 2.19
CA LEU A 251 1.59 29.04 0.80
C LEU A 251 0.15 29.58 0.69
N ASN A 252 -0.65 29.48 1.75
CA ASN A 252 -2.06 29.88 1.78
C ASN A 252 -2.93 29.23 0.67
N ASP A 253 -2.54 28.05 0.18
CA ASP A 253 -3.25 27.31 -0.85
C ASP A 253 -4.04 26.14 -0.25
N LYS A 254 -5.38 26.26 -0.29
CA LYS A 254 -6.30 25.24 0.24
C LYS A 254 -6.20 23.91 -0.49
N PHE A 255 -5.88 23.91 -1.78
CA PHE A 255 -5.71 22.67 -2.55
C PHE A 255 -4.43 21.95 -2.12
N ILE A 256 -3.32 22.67 -1.98
CA ILE A 256 -2.06 22.09 -1.50
C ILE A 256 -2.21 21.58 -0.07
N LYS A 257 -2.86 22.34 0.82
CA LYS A 257 -3.15 21.89 2.19
C LYS A 257 -3.94 20.58 2.21
N LYS A 258 -4.96 20.45 1.36
CA LYS A 258 -5.74 19.22 1.23
C LYS A 258 -4.91 18.03 0.72
N LEU A 259 -3.96 18.27 -0.19
CA LEU A 259 -3.03 17.23 -0.64
C LEU A 259 -2.08 16.79 0.48
N TYR A 260 -1.57 17.75 1.27
CA TYR A 260 -0.75 17.47 2.45
C TYR A 260 -1.51 16.62 3.48
N ASP A 261 -2.76 16.99 3.81
CA ASP A 261 -3.55 16.27 4.80
C ASP A 261 -3.78 14.82 4.36
N ALA A 262 -4.16 14.62 3.09
CA ALA A 262 -4.29 13.30 2.50
C ALA A 262 -2.99 12.49 2.53
N LEU A 263 -1.85 13.12 2.23
CA LEU A 263 -0.53 12.50 2.30
C LEU A 263 -0.17 12.05 3.72
N LEU A 264 -0.40 12.90 4.73
CA LEU A 264 -0.13 12.57 6.12
C LEU A 264 -1.01 11.41 6.59
N GLU A 265 -2.30 11.43 6.27
CA GLU A 265 -3.23 10.38 6.66
C GLU A 265 -2.85 9.01 6.07
N ILE A 266 -2.57 8.94 4.77
CA ILE A 266 -2.15 7.67 4.16
C ILE A 266 -0.76 7.24 4.64
N PHE A 267 0.13 8.19 4.96
CA PHE A 267 1.42 7.88 5.57
C PHE A 267 1.26 7.26 6.97
N CYS A 268 0.16 7.53 7.67
CA CYS A 268 -0.14 6.96 8.99
C CYS A 268 -0.76 5.54 8.94
N ILE A 269 -1.20 5.05 7.77
CA ILE A 269 -1.85 3.74 7.62
C ILE A 269 -0.99 2.64 8.24
N LYS A 270 -1.47 1.94 9.29
CA LYS A 270 -0.71 0.87 9.98
C LYS A 270 0.77 1.24 10.22
N TYR A 271 1.01 2.49 10.60
CA TYR A 271 2.35 3.03 10.73
C TYR A 271 3.18 2.23 11.74
N THR A 272 4.43 2.01 11.38
CA THR A 272 5.50 1.59 12.28
C THR A 272 6.70 2.49 12.02
N THR A 273 7.67 2.52 12.93
CA THR A 273 8.95 3.21 12.73
C THR A 273 9.64 2.87 11.40
N ALA A 274 9.52 1.63 10.90
CA ALA A 274 10.09 1.23 9.61
C ALA A 274 9.34 1.83 8.40
N SER A 275 8.12 2.33 8.60
CA SER A 275 7.31 2.95 7.55
C SER A 275 7.93 4.24 7.02
N CYS A 276 8.71 4.99 7.82
CA CYS A 276 9.47 6.16 7.35
C CYS A 276 10.29 5.83 6.10
N LYS A 277 11.09 4.78 6.21
CA LYS A 277 11.98 4.33 5.15
C LYS A 277 11.23 3.76 3.95
N LYS A 278 10.17 2.98 4.21
CA LYS A 278 9.34 2.32 3.18
C LYS A 278 8.52 3.33 2.37
N ARG A 279 8.06 4.41 3.01
CA ARG A 279 7.15 5.41 2.44
C ARG A 279 7.84 6.75 2.13
N ARG A 280 9.17 6.75 2.01
CA ARG A 280 9.98 7.94 1.67
C ARG A 280 9.44 8.74 0.50
N TYR A 281 8.89 8.09 -0.52
CA TYR A 281 8.37 8.78 -1.69
C TYR A 281 7.11 9.60 -1.42
N LEU A 282 6.37 9.30 -0.34
CA LEU A 282 5.31 10.19 0.12
C LEU A 282 5.87 11.46 0.77
N LEU A 283 7.02 11.36 1.46
CA LEU A 283 7.72 12.53 2.01
C LEU A 283 8.30 13.38 0.88
N TYR A 284 8.90 12.77 -0.14
CA TYR A 284 9.40 13.52 -1.30
C TYR A 284 8.26 14.19 -2.06
N PHE A 285 7.12 13.51 -2.18
CA PHE A 285 5.94 14.13 -2.76
C PHE A 285 5.47 15.31 -1.90
N ALA A 286 5.48 15.21 -0.57
CA ALA A 286 5.16 16.32 0.33
C ALA A 286 6.15 17.49 0.19
N VAL A 287 7.45 17.24 -0.01
CA VAL A 287 8.45 18.26 -0.35
C VAL A 287 8.11 18.93 -1.68
N ALA A 288 7.80 18.13 -2.71
CA ALA A 288 7.47 18.62 -4.04
C ALA A 288 6.21 19.50 -4.07
N LEU A 289 5.27 19.33 -3.12
CA LEU A 289 4.13 20.23 -2.95
C LEU A 289 4.54 21.68 -2.64
N ILE A 290 5.70 21.88 -2.00
CA ILE A 290 6.24 23.19 -1.61
C ILE A 290 7.19 23.72 -2.67
N THR A 291 8.07 22.86 -3.18
CA THR A 291 9.21 23.26 -4.02
C THR A 291 8.87 23.34 -5.51
N GLU A 292 7.80 22.68 -5.95
CA GLU A 292 7.45 22.60 -7.37
C GLU A 292 6.05 23.15 -7.66
N LYS A 293 5.75 23.40 -8.94
CA LYS A 293 4.42 23.86 -9.36
C LYS A 293 3.42 22.71 -9.31
N VAL A 294 2.43 22.80 -8.43
CA VAL A 294 1.38 21.78 -8.30
C VAL A 294 0.27 21.98 -9.34
N PRO A 295 0.04 21.04 -10.26
CA PRO A 295 -1.03 21.17 -11.24
C PRO A 295 -2.40 20.82 -10.64
N ASN A 296 -3.41 21.67 -10.87
CA ASN A 296 -4.78 21.48 -10.35
C ASN A 296 -5.80 21.10 -11.44
N ASN A 297 -5.41 21.17 -12.71
CA ASN A 297 -6.26 20.95 -13.89
C ASN A 297 -6.18 19.52 -14.46
N ILE A 298 -5.39 18.64 -13.83
CA ILE A 298 -5.27 17.24 -14.26
C ILE A 298 -6.55 16.49 -13.89
N GLU A 299 -7.09 15.75 -14.86
CA GLU A 299 -8.21 14.83 -14.64
C GLU A 299 -7.73 13.62 -13.83
N LEU A 300 -8.48 13.26 -12.77
CA LEU A 300 -8.11 12.15 -11.89
C LEU A 300 -8.12 10.79 -12.62
N MET A 301 -9.11 10.58 -13.48
CA MET A 301 -9.37 9.33 -14.19
C MET A 301 -9.56 9.61 -15.69
N PRO A 302 -8.48 9.72 -16.48
CA PRO A 302 -8.57 10.14 -17.88
C PRO A 302 -9.28 9.15 -18.81
N ASN A 303 -9.39 7.86 -18.43
CA ASN A 303 -10.07 6.84 -19.23
C ASN A 303 -11.02 5.98 -18.38
N LYS A 304 -12.09 6.62 -17.89
CA LYS A 304 -13.14 5.98 -17.07
C LYS A 304 -13.77 4.74 -17.73
N PRO A 305 -14.08 4.72 -19.05
CA PRO A 305 -14.67 3.53 -19.68
C PRO A 305 -13.76 2.29 -19.56
N MET A 306 -12.46 2.47 -19.75
CA MET A 306 -11.50 1.37 -19.63
C MET A 306 -11.36 0.88 -18.19
N ILE A 307 -11.38 1.79 -17.21
CA ILE A 307 -11.41 1.44 -15.78
C ILE A 307 -12.66 0.64 -15.46
N GLN A 308 -13.84 1.11 -15.90
CA GLN A 308 -15.11 0.45 -15.62
C GLN A 308 -15.16 -0.96 -16.23
N ASN A 309 -14.66 -1.14 -17.44
CA ASN A 309 -14.58 -2.47 -18.09
C ASN A 309 -13.75 -3.47 -17.26
N ILE A 310 -12.64 -3.04 -16.65
CA ILE A 310 -11.84 -3.90 -15.75
C ILE A 310 -12.60 -4.20 -14.46
N VAL A 311 -13.23 -3.19 -13.86
CA VAL A 311 -14.03 -3.34 -12.63
C VAL A 311 -15.19 -4.33 -12.84
N ASP A 312 -15.86 -4.26 -13.98
CA ASP A 312 -16.99 -5.14 -14.31
C ASP A 312 -16.53 -6.58 -14.59
N LYS A 313 -15.35 -6.74 -15.19
CA LYS A 313 -14.77 -8.05 -15.55
C LYS A 313 -13.84 -8.64 -14.49
N ILE A 314 -13.70 -8.01 -13.32
CA ILE A 314 -12.76 -8.47 -12.28
C ILE A 314 -12.97 -9.93 -11.88
N ASN A 315 -14.22 -10.41 -11.87
CA ASN A 315 -14.53 -11.79 -11.52
C ASN A 315 -13.98 -12.82 -12.54
N THR A 316 -13.72 -12.40 -13.79
CA THR A 316 -13.04 -13.25 -14.77
C THR A 316 -11.59 -13.52 -14.37
N ILE A 317 -10.89 -12.52 -13.83
CA ILE A 317 -9.54 -12.67 -13.28
C ILE A 317 -9.57 -13.62 -12.07
N TYR A 318 -10.52 -13.44 -11.15
CA TYR A 318 -10.66 -14.33 -10.00
C TYR A 318 -10.99 -15.77 -10.41
N ALA A 319 -11.79 -15.98 -11.46
CA ALA A 319 -12.04 -17.31 -12.01
C ALA A 319 -10.77 -17.98 -12.59
N GLN A 320 -9.82 -17.19 -13.10
CA GLN A 320 -8.52 -17.71 -13.54
C GLN A 320 -7.67 -18.14 -12.34
N ILE A 321 -7.61 -17.31 -11.30
CA ILE A 321 -6.85 -17.56 -10.06
C ILE A 321 -7.42 -18.75 -9.28
N LYS A 322 -8.76 -18.92 -9.28
CA LYS A 322 -9.46 -20.04 -8.65
C LYS A 322 -8.95 -21.42 -9.10
N LYS A 323 -8.34 -21.53 -10.29
CA LYS A 323 -7.74 -22.79 -10.76
C LYS A 323 -6.61 -23.31 -9.86
N SER A 324 -6.02 -22.46 -9.05
CA SER A 324 -4.98 -22.81 -8.07
C SER A 324 -5.51 -22.97 -6.64
N GLU A 325 -6.84 -23.06 -6.49
CA GLU A 325 -7.52 -23.35 -5.22
C GLU A 325 -7.22 -24.77 -4.74
N GLU A 326 -7.02 -24.92 -3.43
CA GLU A 326 -6.93 -26.21 -2.77
C GLU A 326 -8.28 -26.54 -2.11
N SER A 327 -8.91 -27.63 -2.55
CA SER A 327 -10.11 -28.19 -1.94
C SER A 327 -9.75 -29.29 -0.93
N PRO A 328 -10.64 -29.62 0.02
CA PRO A 328 -10.44 -30.78 0.88
C PRO A 328 -10.25 -32.02 0.02
N ASN A 329 -9.35 -32.91 0.43
CA ASN A 329 -8.90 -34.03 -0.38
C ASN A 329 -10.03 -35.07 -0.58
N THR A 330 -11.02 -34.84 -1.44
CA THR A 330 -12.15 -35.76 -1.66
C THR A 330 -11.73 -37.06 -2.35
N GLU A 331 -10.45 -37.25 -2.66
CA GLU A 331 -9.91 -38.49 -3.22
C GLU A 331 -10.29 -39.72 -2.39
N TYR A 332 -10.41 -39.61 -1.06
CA TYR A 332 -10.87 -40.73 -0.23
C TYR A 332 -12.35 -41.08 -0.46
N LEU A 333 -13.22 -40.09 -0.75
CA LEU A 333 -14.63 -40.33 -1.11
C LEU A 333 -14.76 -41.06 -2.45
N PHE A 334 -13.81 -40.88 -3.37
CA PHE A 334 -13.78 -41.57 -4.67
C PHE A 334 -12.89 -42.81 -4.69
N SER A 335 -12.05 -43.02 -3.67
CA SER A 335 -11.17 -44.19 -3.55
C SER A 335 -11.95 -45.51 -3.42
N GLY A 336 -13.18 -45.47 -2.93
CA GLY A 336 -14.12 -46.60 -2.90
C GLY A 336 -15.09 -46.69 -4.09
N ILE A 337 -15.11 -45.68 -4.98
CA ILE A 337 -16.02 -45.64 -6.15
C ILE A 337 -15.36 -46.25 -7.40
N LYS A 338 -14.06 -46.58 -7.33
CA LYS A 338 -13.38 -47.33 -8.40
C LYS A 338 -13.81 -48.80 -8.52
N ASP A 339 -14.64 -49.31 -7.59
CA ASP A 339 -15.30 -50.62 -7.68
C ASP A 339 -16.77 -50.52 -8.15
N ASN A 340 -17.04 -49.69 -9.17
CA ASN A 340 -18.37 -49.61 -9.81
C ASN A 340 -18.85 -50.95 -10.40
N ASN A 341 -17.99 -51.97 -10.51
CA ASN A 341 -18.40 -53.32 -10.89
C ASN A 341 -19.07 -54.09 -9.75
N ALA A 342 -18.72 -53.84 -8.48
CA ALA A 342 -19.25 -54.61 -7.35
C ALA A 342 -20.68 -54.21 -6.99
N PHE A 343 -21.02 -52.92 -7.09
CA PHE A 343 -22.37 -52.41 -6.82
C PHE A 343 -23.37 -52.82 -7.92
N GLU A 344 -22.99 -52.68 -9.20
CA GLU A 344 -23.82 -53.18 -10.32
C GLU A 344 -24.00 -54.70 -10.28
N SER A 345 -22.96 -55.45 -9.92
CA SER A 345 -23.05 -56.92 -9.78
C SER A 345 -23.97 -57.33 -8.63
N SER A 346 -24.03 -56.56 -7.56
CA SER A 346 -24.88 -56.81 -6.40
C SER A 346 -26.34 -56.46 -6.68
N MET A 347 -26.60 -55.35 -7.40
CA MET A 347 -27.95 -55.02 -7.86
C MET A 347 -28.48 -56.04 -8.87
N LYS A 348 -27.68 -56.47 -9.85
CA LYS A 348 -28.07 -57.53 -10.80
C LYS A 348 -28.37 -58.86 -10.10
N LYS A 349 -27.62 -59.24 -9.07
CA LYS A 349 -27.91 -60.45 -8.28
C LYS A 349 -29.20 -60.33 -7.45
N MET A 350 -29.50 -59.16 -6.90
CA MET A 350 -30.77 -58.91 -6.20
C MET A 350 -31.97 -58.93 -7.15
N GLU A 351 -31.85 -58.37 -8.36
CA GLU A 351 -32.91 -58.42 -9.37
C GLU A 351 -33.16 -59.84 -9.89
N ILE A 352 -32.10 -60.66 -10.01
CA ILE A 352 -32.23 -62.08 -10.39
C ILE A 352 -32.87 -62.90 -9.26
N MET A 353 -32.54 -62.64 -7.99
CA MET A 353 -33.21 -63.30 -6.85
C MET A 353 -34.69 -62.91 -6.75
N ASN A 354 -35.02 -61.63 -6.91
CA ASN A 354 -36.40 -61.16 -6.83
C ASN A 354 -37.28 -61.59 -8.01
N SER A 355 -36.68 -61.95 -9.15
CA SER A 355 -37.41 -62.49 -10.32
C SER A 355 -37.57 -64.01 -10.29
N MET A 356 -36.89 -64.70 -9.37
CA MET A 356 -37.07 -66.14 -9.12
C MET A 356 -38.21 -66.47 -8.15
N ASP A 357 -38.76 -65.47 -7.44
CA ASP A 357 -39.89 -65.63 -6.51
C ASP A 357 -41.29 -65.56 -7.18
N TYR A 358 -41.35 -65.61 -8.52
CA TYR A 358 -42.61 -65.56 -9.30
C TYR A 358 -42.87 -66.79 -10.21
N PHE A 359 -42.27 -67.94 -9.92
CA PHE A 359 -42.68 -69.23 -10.49
C PHE A 359 -42.78 -70.34 -9.46
#